data_AF-A0A7S3HUV5-F1
#
_entry.id   AF-A0A7S3HUV5-F1
#
_cell.length_a   1.000
_cell.length_b   1.000
_cell.length_c   1.000
_cell.angle_alpha   90.00
_cell.angle_beta   90.00
_cell.angle_gamma   90.00
#
_symmetry.space_group_name_H-M   'P 1'
#
loop_
_entity.id
_entity.type
_entity.pdbx_description
1 polymer ?
#
loop_
_entity_poly.entity_id
_entity_poly.type
_entity_poly.pdbx_seq_one_letter_code
_entity_poly.pdbx_strand_id
1 'polypeptide(L)'
;KTLSREERAMLSQFFILSTRGDTIIKRDFRFDLGKQTSEIFFRKVKFWPGDPPPSFNVDGVNYFFTKKFGIYFVATSKTNVAPSAIMDIIYRMMKIFRDYCGVLNEESIRKNFVLIYEIIDEVIDYGHAQLVTTENIRQFIVNEPVLIQPKTQAKKQSSSWRPKFFKSSTVASTAIQKPIQKLDAKKTKTNEIFVDIFEKLTILFNANGMVINAAIDGVIQMKSYLIGNPELRLVLNNDLTVGRTSTGERGSVTLDDCNFHECVDTRDFEAMKTVTINPPDGEFLVMNYRINGEYSAPFRLYPFIDEESGYRLKFTVKVRAQFPQ
;
A
#
# COMPACT_ATOMS: atom_id res chain seq x y z
N LYS A 1 27.69 -16.44 -12.56
CA LYS A 1 27.96 -16.94 -11.18
C LYS A 1 26.64 -16.89 -10.42
N THR A 2 25.98 -18.03 -10.35
CA THR A 2 24.72 -18.22 -9.63
C THR A 2 25.01 -18.03 -8.15
N LEU A 3 24.53 -16.93 -7.57
CA LEU A 3 24.62 -16.69 -6.12
C LEU A 3 23.96 -17.88 -5.42
N SER A 4 24.67 -18.43 -4.43
CA SER A 4 24.20 -19.62 -3.72
C SER A 4 22.92 -19.28 -2.95
N ARG A 5 22.10 -20.29 -2.66
CA ARG A 5 20.79 -20.14 -1.98
C ARG A 5 20.88 -19.46 -0.59
N GLU A 6 22.09 -19.33 -0.06
CA GLU A 6 22.44 -18.71 1.24
C GLU A 6 22.69 -17.19 1.16
N GLU A 7 22.89 -16.62 -0.04
CA GLU A 7 23.04 -15.15 -0.24
C GLU A 7 21.69 -14.45 -0.47
N ARG A 8 20.61 -15.00 0.11
CA ARG A 8 19.30 -14.34 0.17
C ARG A 8 19.42 -13.11 1.06
N ALA A 9 18.76 -12.01 0.66
CA ALA A 9 18.58 -10.77 1.41
C ALA A 9 18.74 -10.95 2.94
N MET A 10 19.93 -10.63 3.43
CA MET A 10 20.38 -10.99 4.77
C MET A 10 20.42 -9.73 5.62
N LEU A 11 19.45 -9.61 6.51
CA LEU A 11 19.27 -8.46 7.40
C LEU A 11 20.10 -8.62 8.67
N SER A 12 20.84 -7.56 9.03
CA SER A 12 21.57 -7.47 10.29
C SER A 12 20.65 -6.99 11.41
N GLN A 13 19.99 -5.84 11.23
CA GLN A 13 19.09 -5.25 12.22
C GLN A 13 17.84 -4.67 11.55
N PHE A 14 16.72 -4.70 12.26
CA PHE A 14 15.51 -3.95 11.95
C PHE A 14 15.14 -3.04 13.11
N PHE A 15 14.84 -1.77 12.85
CA PHE A 15 14.43 -0.83 13.88
C PHE A 15 13.41 0.18 13.39
N ILE A 16 12.59 0.64 14.33
CA ILE A 16 11.52 1.62 14.12
C ILE A 16 11.84 2.84 14.97
N LEU A 17 11.94 4.01 14.34
CA LEU A 17 12.23 5.27 15.02
C LEU A 17 11.05 6.23 14.95
N SER A 18 10.85 7.01 16.01
CA SER A 18 9.93 8.15 16.01
C SER A 18 10.41 9.24 15.05
N THR A 19 9.54 10.23 14.78
CA THR A 19 9.93 11.45 14.05
C THR A 19 11.17 12.15 14.63
N ARG A 20 11.37 12.02 15.95
CA ARG A 20 12.44 12.67 16.72
C ARG A 20 13.73 11.85 16.80
N GLY A 21 13.71 10.61 16.31
CA GLY A 21 14.85 9.69 16.37
C GLY A 21 14.84 8.76 17.59
N ASP A 22 13.79 8.81 18.42
CA ASP A 22 13.65 7.89 19.56
C ASP A 22 13.46 6.47 19.02
N THR A 23 14.25 5.52 19.53
CA THR A 23 14.10 4.12 19.14
C THR A 23 12.87 3.51 19.83
N ILE A 24 11.88 3.10 19.05
CA ILE A 24 10.65 2.47 19.55
C ILE A 24 10.81 0.94 19.56
N ILE A 25 11.30 0.40 18.43
CA ILE A 25 11.60 -1.03 18.26
C ILE A 25 13.03 -1.15 17.76
N LYS A 26 13.78 -2.12 18.29
CA LYS A 26 15.08 -2.51 17.76
C LYS A 26 15.27 -4.01 17.90
N ARG A 27 15.35 -4.70 16.78
CA ARG A 27 15.67 -6.12 16.70
C ARG A 27 17.01 -6.30 15.98
N ASP A 28 17.91 -7.01 16.63
CA ASP A 28 19.19 -7.40 16.07
C ASP A 28 19.14 -8.91 15.80
N PHE A 29 19.30 -9.30 14.54
CA PHE A 29 19.21 -10.70 14.13
C PHE A 29 20.58 -11.38 14.11
N ARG A 30 21.66 -10.59 13.98
CA ARG A 30 23.02 -11.10 13.69
C ARG A 30 24.04 -10.73 14.75
N PHE A 31 23.78 -9.70 15.53
CA PHE A 31 24.69 -9.12 16.51
C PHE A 31 26.05 -8.71 15.91
N ASP A 32 26.06 -8.38 14.61
CA ASP A 32 27.26 -7.99 13.87
C ASP A 32 27.45 -6.46 13.84
N LEU A 33 26.43 -5.68 14.17
CA LEU A 33 26.43 -4.22 14.14
C LEU A 33 26.44 -3.59 15.53
N GLY A 34 26.99 -2.38 15.61
CA GLY A 34 27.10 -1.64 16.87
C GLY A 34 25.76 -1.18 17.45
N LYS A 35 25.77 -0.76 18.72
CA LYS A 35 24.56 -0.22 19.38
C LYS A 35 24.12 1.14 18.81
N GLN A 36 25.03 1.91 18.22
CA GLN A 36 24.80 3.27 17.71
C GLN A 36 24.23 3.33 16.27
N THR A 37 24.01 2.18 15.61
CA THR A 37 23.55 2.11 14.21
C THR A 37 22.30 2.95 13.93
N SER A 38 21.33 2.98 14.86
CA SER A 38 20.08 3.75 14.73
C SER A 38 20.31 5.27 14.87
N GLU A 39 21.24 5.68 15.73
CA GLU A 39 21.62 7.08 15.91
C GLU A 39 22.37 7.62 14.68
N ILE A 40 23.31 6.81 14.15
CA ILE A 40 24.05 7.13 12.93
C ILE A 40 23.08 7.33 11.76
N PHE A 41 22.13 6.40 11.59
CA PHE A 41 21.06 6.52 10.59
C PHE A 41 20.30 7.84 10.74
N PHE A 42 19.75 8.10 11.93
CA PHE A 42 18.89 9.24 12.15
C PHE A 42 19.63 10.56 11.91
N ARG A 43 20.89 10.67 12.38
CA ARG A 43 21.74 11.84 12.12
C ARG A 43 21.98 12.02 10.63
N LYS A 44 22.31 10.96 9.89
CA LYS A 44 22.57 11.03 8.46
C LYS A 44 21.34 11.45 7.66
N VAL A 45 20.17 10.87 7.94
CA VAL A 45 18.91 11.23 7.29
C VAL A 45 18.48 12.66 7.62
N LYS A 46 18.64 13.09 8.88
CA LYS A 46 18.25 14.43 9.33
C LYS A 46 19.08 15.55 8.71
N PHE A 47 20.37 15.31 8.49
CA PHE A 47 21.29 16.28 7.89
C PHE A 47 21.59 15.99 6.42
N TRP A 48 20.77 15.19 5.74
CA TRP A 48 20.93 14.93 4.32
C TRP A 48 20.60 16.21 3.52
N PRO A 49 21.39 16.56 2.49
CA PRO A 49 21.05 17.69 1.62
C PRO A 49 19.84 17.32 0.75
N GLY A 50 18.68 17.88 1.09
CA GLY A 50 17.41 17.59 0.41
C GLY A 50 16.77 16.28 0.90
N ASP A 51 16.16 15.54 -0.03
CA ASP A 51 15.51 14.27 0.30
C ASP A 51 16.52 13.11 0.32
N PRO A 52 16.65 12.39 1.45
CA PRO A 52 17.55 11.24 1.54
C PRO A 52 17.06 10.08 0.67
N PRO A 53 17.96 9.39 -0.06
CA PRO A 53 17.60 8.25 -0.87
C PRO A 53 17.14 7.09 0.02
N PRO A 54 16.19 6.24 -0.41
CA PRO A 54 15.62 5.17 0.42
C PRO A 54 16.65 4.09 0.81
N SER A 55 17.79 4.04 0.11
CA SER A 55 18.92 3.20 0.46
C SER A 55 20.23 3.96 0.33
N PHE A 56 21.12 3.82 1.31
CA PHE A 56 22.46 4.42 1.29
C PHE A 56 23.44 3.61 2.15
N ASN A 57 24.74 3.77 1.92
CA ASN A 57 25.79 3.13 2.70
C ASN A 57 26.50 4.16 3.59
N VAL A 58 26.80 3.78 4.84
CA VAL A 58 27.66 4.55 5.75
C VAL A 58 28.60 3.59 6.44
N ASP A 59 29.91 3.81 6.29
CA ASP A 59 30.96 3.06 6.98
C ASP A 59 30.81 1.53 6.85
N GLY A 60 30.41 1.05 5.66
CA GLY A 60 30.24 -0.37 5.37
C GLY A 60 28.90 -0.96 5.83
N VAL A 61 27.98 -0.15 6.33
CA VAL A 61 26.61 -0.54 6.69
C VAL A 61 25.64 -0.01 5.65
N ASN A 62 24.90 -0.92 5.01
CA ASN A 62 23.80 -0.56 4.12
C ASN A 62 22.55 -0.27 4.95
N TYR A 63 21.97 0.90 4.76
CA TYR A 63 20.69 1.32 5.35
C TYR A 63 19.62 1.30 4.28
N PHE A 64 18.46 0.73 4.60
CA PHE A 64 17.26 0.72 3.78
C PHE A 64 16.12 1.25 4.63
N PHE A 65 15.42 2.28 4.17
CA PHE A 65 14.36 2.86 4.98
C PHE A 65 13.20 3.41 4.17
N THR A 66 12.06 3.51 4.85
CA THR A 66 10.91 4.29 4.42
C THR A 66 10.38 5.10 5.59
N LYS A 67 9.90 6.31 5.30
CA LYS A 67 9.24 7.18 6.28
C LYS A 67 7.75 7.25 5.94
N LYS A 68 6.91 6.67 6.79
CA LYS A 68 5.44 6.71 6.62
C LYS A 68 4.78 7.05 7.94
N PHE A 69 3.74 7.88 7.90
CA PHE A 69 3.00 8.33 9.09
C PHE A 69 3.88 8.99 10.18
N GLY A 70 4.98 9.63 9.77
CA GLY A 70 5.97 10.22 10.68
C GLY A 70 6.94 9.21 11.33
N ILE A 71 6.88 7.93 10.96
CA ILE A 71 7.70 6.88 11.57
C ILE A 71 8.71 6.39 10.54
N TYR A 72 9.94 6.16 10.99
CA TYR A 72 10.98 5.54 10.17
C TYR A 72 10.96 4.03 10.41
N PHE A 73 10.83 3.26 9.33
CA PHE A 73 11.06 1.82 9.33
C PHE A 73 12.38 1.59 8.62
N VAL A 74 13.33 0.96 9.31
CA VAL A 74 14.71 0.86 8.85
C VAL A 74 15.21 -0.56 9.00
N ALA A 75 15.82 -1.07 7.94
CA ALA A 75 16.56 -2.32 7.97
C ALA A 75 18.01 -2.05 7.58
N THR A 76 18.92 -2.87 8.07
CA THR A 76 20.36 -2.74 7.80
C THR A 76 20.96 -4.06 7.37
N SER A 77 22.04 -3.99 6.60
CA SER A 77 22.84 -5.16 6.22
C SER A 77 24.31 -4.77 6.05
N LYS A 78 25.23 -5.68 6.40
CA LYS A 78 26.64 -5.57 6.04
C LYS A 78 26.98 -6.13 4.67
N THR A 79 26.13 -7.01 4.15
CA THR A 79 26.36 -7.67 2.87
C THR A 79 25.69 -6.90 1.73
N ASN A 80 26.11 -7.20 0.51
CA ASN A 80 25.50 -6.64 -0.68
C ASN A 80 24.16 -7.36 -0.94
N VAL A 81 23.06 -6.71 -0.60
CA VAL A 81 21.70 -7.23 -0.77
C VAL A 81 20.92 -6.36 -1.75
N ALA A 82 20.01 -6.97 -2.50
CA ALA A 82 19.15 -6.22 -3.42
C ALA A 82 18.26 -5.23 -2.63
N PRO A 83 18.39 -3.90 -2.84
CA PRO A 83 17.61 -2.91 -2.09
C PRO A 83 16.10 -3.10 -2.24
N SER A 84 15.65 -3.51 -3.43
CA SER A 84 14.23 -3.79 -3.71
C SER A 84 13.66 -4.90 -2.83
N ALA A 85 14.41 -5.98 -2.60
CA ALA A 85 13.99 -7.09 -1.74
C ALA A 85 13.86 -6.64 -0.28
N ILE A 86 14.80 -5.83 0.22
CA ILE A 86 14.72 -5.31 1.59
C ILE A 86 13.55 -4.35 1.76
N MET A 87 13.33 -3.47 0.77
CA MET A 87 12.18 -2.57 0.79
C MET A 87 10.86 -3.34 0.77
N ASP A 88 10.73 -4.40 -0.03
CA ASP A 88 9.55 -5.26 -0.04
C ASP A 88 9.30 -5.90 1.34
N ILE A 89 10.33 -6.44 2.00
CA ILE A 89 10.23 -6.99 3.36
C ILE A 89 9.74 -5.91 4.35
N ILE A 90 10.29 -4.69 4.28
CA ILE A 90 9.84 -3.57 5.14
C ILE A 90 8.35 -3.27 4.89
N TYR A 91 7.90 -3.17 3.64
CA TYR A 91 6.51 -2.90 3.32
C TYR A 91 5.56 -4.03 3.72
N ARG A 92 5.97 -5.30 3.58
CA ARG A 92 5.21 -6.46 4.04
C ARG A 92 5.08 -6.47 5.57
N MET A 93 6.16 -6.21 6.31
CA MET A 93 6.07 -6.07 7.77
C MET A 93 5.15 -4.92 8.19
N MET A 94 5.22 -3.76 7.52
CA MET A 94 4.30 -2.65 7.80
C MET A 94 2.84 -3.03 7.55
N LYS A 95 2.56 -3.82 6.50
CA LYS A 95 1.23 -4.37 6.23
C LYS A 95 0.79 -5.26 7.39
N ILE A 96 1.62 -6.23 7.79
CA ILE A 96 1.31 -7.13 8.92
C ILE A 96 1.05 -6.35 10.21
N PHE A 97 1.90 -5.37 10.56
CA PHE A 97 1.67 -4.53 11.75
C PHE A 97 0.33 -3.81 11.69
N ARG A 98 -0.07 -3.30 10.52
CA ARG A 98 -1.37 -2.66 10.33
C ARG A 98 -2.52 -3.68 10.43
N ASP A 99 -2.37 -4.86 9.85
CA ASP A 99 -3.40 -5.89 9.84
C ASP A 99 -3.71 -6.41 11.26
N TYR A 100 -2.70 -6.47 12.14
CA TYR A 100 -2.86 -6.80 13.56
C TYR A 100 -3.31 -5.61 14.41
N CYS A 101 -2.68 -4.45 14.27
CA CYS A 101 -2.97 -3.30 15.15
C CYS A 101 -4.15 -2.44 14.68
N GLY A 102 -4.68 -2.70 13.47
CA GLY A 102 -5.71 -1.92 12.77
C GLY A 102 -5.19 -0.59 12.18
N VAL A 103 -4.36 0.13 12.93
CA VAL A 103 -3.75 1.40 12.49
C VAL A 103 -2.24 1.39 12.73
N LEU A 104 -1.49 1.94 11.78
CA LEU A 104 -0.04 2.07 11.86
C LEU A 104 0.36 3.51 12.21
N ASN A 105 0.54 3.79 13.49
CA ASN A 105 1.04 5.07 14.01
C ASN A 105 1.92 4.83 15.26
N GLU A 106 2.58 5.88 15.75
CA GLU A 106 3.55 5.76 16.85
C GLU A 106 2.89 5.26 18.15
N GLU A 107 1.67 5.74 18.45
CA GLU A 107 0.91 5.30 19.62
C GLU A 107 0.60 3.80 19.55
N SER A 108 0.23 3.31 18.36
CA SER A 108 -0.14 1.92 18.08
C SER A 108 1.04 0.99 18.27
N ILE A 109 2.19 1.37 17.72
CA ILE A 109 3.43 0.60 17.85
C ILE A 109 3.88 0.56 19.31
N ARG A 110 3.83 1.69 20.03
CA ARG A 110 4.23 1.74 21.45
C ARG A 110 3.32 0.92 22.35
N LYS A 111 2.00 0.91 22.11
CA LYS A 111 1.04 0.12 22.90
C LYS A 111 1.13 -1.38 22.59
N ASN A 112 1.52 -1.74 21.37
CA ASN A 112 1.61 -3.12 20.89
C ASN A 112 3.06 -3.61 20.75
N PHE A 113 4.01 -3.06 21.51
CA PHE A 113 5.44 -3.35 21.29
C PHE A 113 5.78 -4.84 21.45
N VAL A 114 5.15 -5.53 22.42
CA VAL A 114 5.34 -6.98 22.63
C VAL A 114 4.88 -7.77 21.42
N LEU A 115 3.66 -7.50 20.94
CA LEU A 115 3.10 -8.11 19.73
C LEU A 115 3.96 -7.83 18.49
N ILE A 116 4.51 -6.62 18.37
CA ILE A 116 5.38 -6.27 17.23
C ILE A 116 6.70 -7.03 17.28
N TYR A 117 7.30 -7.24 18.46
CA TYR A 117 8.49 -8.09 18.57
C TYR A 117 8.20 -9.53 18.19
N GLU A 118 7.08 -10.08 18.65
CA GLU A 118 6.62 -11.41 18.29
C GLU A 118 6.44 -11.56 16.77
N ILE A 119 5.76 -10.59 16.12
CA ILE A 119 5.61 -10.57 14.67
C ILE A 119 6.98 -10.52 13.97
N ILE A 120 7.92 -9.68 14.43
CA ILE A 120 9.23 -9.57 13.81
C ILE A 120 9.99 -10.90 13.87
N ASP A 121 9.90 -11.60 15.00
CA ASP A 121 10.57 -12.89 15.21
C ASP A 121 9.97 -14.02 14.38
N GLU A 122 8.65 -14.00 14.11
CA GLU A 122 8.01 -14.96 13.19
C GLU A 122 8.25 -14.64 11.71
N VAL A 123 8.42 -13.36 11.35
CA VAL A 123 8.63 -12.94 9.96
C VAL A 123 10.10 -13.11 9.54
N ILE A 124 11.06 -12.86 10.42
CA ILE A 124 12.49 -12.86 10.12
C ILE A 124 13.25 -13.72 11.13
N ASP A 125 13.92 -14.75 10.62
CA ASP A 125 14.81 -15.61 11.40
C ASP A 125 16.26 -15.44 10.94
N TYR A 126 17.14 -15.11 11.87
CA TYR A 126 18.58 -14.93 11.65
C TYR A 126 18.94 -14.02 10.44
N GLY A 127 18.07 -13.06 10.14
CA GLY A 127 18.22 -12.11 9.03
C GLY A 127 17.56 -12.54 7.72
N HIS A 128 16.95 -13.71 7.66
CA HIS A 128 16.23 -14.22 6.50
C HIS A 128 14.72 -14.10 6.69
N ALA A 129 14.05 -13.48 5.72
CA ALA A 129 12.59 -13.43 5.71
C ALA A 129 12.00 -14.83 5.46
N GLN A 130 11.08 -15.27 6.32
CA GLN A 130 10.41 -16.56 6.26
C GLN A 130 8.93 -16.38 5.88
N LEU A 131 8.10 -15.98 6.84
CA LEU A 131 6.65 -15.89 6.70
C LEU A 131 6.21 -14.43 6.58
N VAL A 132 6.17 -13.92 5.34
CA VAL A 132 5.91 -12.49 5.06
C VAL A 132 4.44 -12.16 4.79
N THR A 133 3.51 -13.04 5.17
CA THR A 133 2.05 -12.83 5.01
C THR A 133 1.33 -13.04 6.33
N THR A 134 0.29 -12.23 6.56
CA THR A 134 -0.48 -12.20 7.81
C THR A 134 -1.12 -13.56 8.14
N GLU A 135 -1.62 -14.29 7.14
CA GLU A 135 -2.21 -15.61 7.32
C GLU A 135 -1.21 -16.66 7.79
N ASN A 136 -0.01 -16.65 7.21
CA ASN A 136 0.99 -17.67 7.51
C ASN A 136 1.52 -17.53 8.93
N ILE A 137 1.63 -16.31 9.45
CA ILE A 137 2.05 -16.08 10.83
C ILE A 137 0.93 -16.19 11.85
N ARG A 138 -0.35 -16.17 11.41
CA ARG A 138 -1.52 -16.03 12.30
C ARG A 138 -1.57 -17.02 13.45
N GLN A 139 -1.19 -18.27 13.17
CA GLN A 139 -1.21 -19.36 14.15
C GLN A 139 -0.04 -19.33 15.14
N PHE A 140 1.01 -18.56 14.85
CA PHE A 140 2.21 -18.45 15.69
C PHE A 140 2.17 -17.21 16.60
N ILE A 141 1.28 -16.25 16.31
CA ILE A 141 1.09 -15.05 17.12
C ILE A 141 0.06 -15.28 18.22
N VAL A 142 0.50 -15.15 19.48
CA VAL A 142 -0.28 -15.38 20.69
C VAL A 142 -0.77 -14.07 21.31
N ASN A 143 -0.02 -12.97 21.19
CA ASN A 143 -0.42 -11.72 21.83
C ASN A 143 -1.63 -11.08 21.13
N GLU A 144 -2.57 -10.57 21.93
CA GLU A 144 -3.74 -9.84 21.42
C GLU A 144 -3.43 -8.35 21.18
N PRO A 145 -3.98 -7.75 20.11
CA PRO A 145 -3.73 -6.35 19.78
C PRO A 145 -4.56 -5.42 20.66
N VAL A 146 -3.87 -4.44 21.25
CA VAL A 146 -4.45 -3.29 21.93
C VAL A 146 -4.90 -2.28 20.88
N LEU A 147 -6.22 -2.20 20.71
CA LEU A 147 -6.84 -1.31 19.73
C LEU A 147 -6.79 0.15 20.13
N ILE A 148 -6.33 0.99 19.21
CA ILE A 148 -6.41 2.44 19.34
C ILE A 148 -7.68 2.93 18.69
N GLN A 149 -8.59 3.45 19.51
CA GLN A 149 -9.75 4.18 18.99
C GLN A 149 -9.26 5.51 18.38
N PRO A 150 -9.65 5.86 17.15
CA PRO A 150 -9.32 7.16 16.59
C PRO A 150 -9.92 8.27 17.47
N LYS A 151 -9.08 9.21 17.91
CA LYS A 151 -9.46 10.36 18.78
C LYS A 151 -10.57 11.25 18.21
N THR A 152 -10.99 11.04 16.96
CA THR A 152 -12.11 11.72 16.30
C THR A 152 -13.48 11.14 16.63
N GLN A 153 -13.59 10.04 17.37
CA GLN A 153 -14.86 9.60 17.95
C GLN A 153 -15.05 10.16 19.37
N ALA A 154 -15.01 11.49 19.50
CA ALA A 154 -15.84 12.12 20.51
C ALA A 154 -17.28 11.67 20.24
N LYS A 155 -17.89 10.99 21.21
CA LYS A 155 -19.28 10.53 21.19
C LYS A 155 -20.18 11.66 20.65
N LYS A 156 -20.51 11.63 19.35
CA LYS A 156 -21.65 12.40 18.84
C LYS A 156 -22.87 11.71 19.41
N GLN A 157 -23.39 12.27 20.51
CA GLN A 157 -24.75 12.01 20.94
C GLN A 157 -25.64 12.08 19.70
N SER A 158 -26.35 10.99 19.42
CA SER A 158 -27.29 10.89 18.33
C SER A 158 -28.37 11.95 18.52
N SER A 159 -28.32 13.04 17.75
CA SER A 159 -29.52 13.82 17.50
C SER A 159 -30.37 13.05 16.49
N SER A 160 -31.52 12.60 16.96
CA SER A 160 -32.50 11.78 16.25
C SER A 160 -33.25 12.55 15.18
N TRP A 161 -32.54 13.17 14.22
CA TRP A 161 -33.19 13.73 13.04
C TRP A 161 -32.27 13.66 11.82
N ARG A 162 -32.32 12.53 11.11
CA ARG A 162 -31.91 12.44 9.70
C ARG A 162 -33.09 11.91 8.88
N PRO A 163 -33.54 12.63 7.83
CA PRO A 163 -34.62 12.16 6.96
C PRO A 163 -34.25 10.88 6.22
N LYS A 164 -35.19 9.92 6.17
CA LYS A 164 -35.03 8.55 5.61
C LYS A 164 -34.97 8.49 4.06
N PHE A 165 -34.39 9.48 3.38
CA PHE A 165 -34.33 9.50 1.91
C PHE A 165 -32.97 9.12 1.31
N PHE A 166 -31.92 9.05 2.12
CA PHE A 166 -30.61 8.58 1.68
C PHE A 166 -30.39 7.13 2.16
N LYS A 167 -30.97 6.17 1.44
CA LYS A 167 -30.50 4.78 1.53
C LYS A 167 -29.15 4.69 0.81
N SER A 168 -28.07 4.92 1.55
CA SER A 168 -26.73 4.55 1.08
C SER A 168 -26.64 3.02 1.06
N SER A 169 -26.57 2.43 -0.14
CA SER A 169 -26.21 1.01 -0.34
C SER A 169 -24.70 0.77 -0.19
N THR A 170 -23.99 1.66 0.50
CA THR A 170 -22.55 1.54 0.75
C THR A 170 -22.32 1.47 2.25
N VAL A 171 -21.67 0.38 2.68
CA VAL A 171 -21.23 0.20 4.05
C VAL A 171 -20.15 1.25 4.34
N ALA A 172 -20.23 1.91 5.50
CA ALA A 172 -19.26 2.93 5.87
C ALA A 172 -17.82 2.39 5.81
N SER A 173 -16.90 3.21 5.29
CA SER A 173 -15.45 2.96 5.08
C SER A 173 -14.64 2.71 6.38
N THR A 174 -15.30 2.47 7.51
CA THR A 174 -14.69 2.09 8.78
C THR A 174 -14.32 0.60 8.86
N ALA A 175 -14.61 -0.20 7.82
CA ALA A 175 -14.16 -1.58 7.69
C ALA A 175 -12.62 -1.72 7.56
N ILE A 176 -11.92 -0.66 7.16
CA ILE A 176 -10.46 -0.64 6.91
C ILE A 176 -9.63 -0.69 8.21
N GLN A 177 -10.22 -0.38 9.37
CA GLN A 177 -9.49 -0.23 10.64
C GLN A 177 -9.69 -1.39 11.64
N LYS A 178 -10.33 -2.49 11.23
CA LYS A 178 -10.56 -3.64 12.11
C LYS A 178 -9.41 -4.66 11.98
N PRO A 179 -8.78 -5.08 13.08
CA PRO A 179 -7.79 -6.16 13.07
C PRO A 179 -8.36 -7.44 12.50
N ILE A 180 -7.54 -8.15 11.73
CA ILE A 180 -7.87 -9.47 11.18
C ILE A 180 -8.16 -10.48 12.31
N GLN A 181 -7.53 -10.32 13.48
CA GLN A 181 -7.69 -11.20 14.63
C GLN A 181 -9.08 -11.14 15.30
N LYS A 182 -9.88 -10.07 15.13
CA LYS A 182 -11.24 -9.98 15.70
C LYS A 182 -12.35 -10.47 14.75
N LEU A 183 -12.01 -11.34 13.81
CA LEU A 183 -12.98 -12.00 12.93
C LEU A 183 -13.60 -13.28 13.52
N ASP A 184 -13.56 -13.45 14.85
CA ASP A 184 -14.07 -14.64 15.55
C ASP A 184 -15.61 -14.81 15.45
N ALA A 185 -15.97 -15.76 14.59
CA ALA A 185 -16.77 -16.97 14.84
C ALA A 185 -18.18 -16.92 15.46
N LYS A 186 -18.70 -15.80 15.97
CA LYS A 186 -19.99 -15.77 16.70
C LYS A 186 -21.12 -14.94 16.11
N LYS A 187 -20.90 -14.31 14.96
CA LYS A 187 -21.99 -13.81 14.10
C LYS A 187 -21.92 -14.60 12.80
N THR A 188 -23.04 -15.17 12.39
CA THR A 188 -23.25 -15.80 11.08
C THR A 188 -22.52 -15.00 10.01
N LYS A 189 -21.33 -15.45 9.62
CA LYS A 189 -20.57 -14.84 8.53
C LYS A 189 -21.40 -15.11 7.28
N THR A 190 -22.05 -14.09 6.77
CA THR A 190 -22.61 -14.11 5.43
C THR A 190 -21.43 -14.21 4.47
N ASN A 191 -21.47 -15.17 3.55
CA ASN A 191 -20.45 -15.30 2.51
C ASN A 191 -20.58 -14.10 1.58
N GLU A 192 -19.70 -13.12 1.79
CA GLU A 192 -19.70 -11.87 1.05
C GLU A 192 -18.32 -11.63 0.44
N ILE A 193 -18.34 -11.06 -0.76
CA ILE A 193 -17.16 -10.61 -1.49
C ILE A 193 -17.45 -9.22 -2.03
N PHE A 194 -16.50 -8.30 -1.83
CA PHE A 194 -16.56 -6.97 -2.39
C PHE A 194 -15.40 -6.81 -3.37
N VAL A 195 -15.70 -6.25 -4.54
CA VAL A 195 -14.71 -5.97 -5.58
C VAL A 195 -14.79 -4.48 -5.87
N ASP A 196 -13.73 -3.76 -5.55
CA ASP A 196 -13.59 -2.33 -5.76
C ASP A 196 -12.58 -2.10 -6.88
N ILE A 197 -12.95 -1.32 -7.90
CA ILE A 197 -12.02 -0.88 -8.95
C ILE A 197 -11.69 0.59 -8.69
N PHE A 198 -10.41 0.86 -8.44
CA PHE A 198 -9.90 2.20 -8.20
C PHE A 198 -9.02 2.63 -9.37
N GLU A 199 -9.38 3.76 -9.99
CA GLU A 199 -8.60 4.37 -11.06
C GLU A 199 -8.14 5.75 -10.64
N LYS A 200 -6.83 5.97 -10.67
CA LYS A 200 -6.23 7.29 -10.45
C LYS A 200 -5.86 7.89 -11.80
N LEU A 201 -6.61 8.91 -12.20
CA LEU A 201 -6.36 9.67 -13.41
C LEU A 201 -5.31 10.77 -13.12
N THR A 202 -4.20 10.72 -13.85
CA THR A 202 -3.17 11.76 -13.86
C THR A 202 -3.17 12.44 -15.22
N ILE A 203 -3.53 13.73 -15.26
CA ILE A 203 -3.67 14.48 -16.51
C ILE A 203 -2.84 15.77 -16.42
N LEU A 204 -2.00 16.01 -17.43
CA LEU A 204 -1.22 17.22 -17.60
C LEU A 204 -1.82 18.05 -18.73
N PHE A 205 -2.24 19.28 -18.42
CA PHE A 205 -2.73 20.24 -19.40
C PHE A 205 -1.64 21.28 -19.73
N ASN A 206 -1.58 21.72 -20.98
CA ASN A 206 -0.83 22.92 -21.33
C ASN A 206 -1.64 24.19 -21.02
N ALA A 207 -1.01 25.37 -21.19
CA ALA A 207 -1.66 26.65 -20.96
C ALA A 207 -2.91 26.90 -21.83
N ASN A 208 -3.01 26.23 -22.99
CA ASN A 208 -4.15 26.32 -23.90
C ASN A 208 -5.30 25.35 -23.52
N GLY A 209 -5.16 24.59 -22.44
CA GLY A 209 -6.15 23.60 -21.99
C GLY A 209 -6.16 22.30 -22.80
N MET A 210 -5.13 22.04 -23.61
CA MET A 210 -4.93 20.77 -24.31
C MET A 210 -4.22 19.77 -23.39
N VAL A 211 -4.58 18.49 -23.50
CA VAL A 211 -3.93 17.39 -22.77
C VAL A 211 -2.56 17.12 -23.39
N ILE A 212 -1.50 17.22 -22.59
CA ILE A 212 -0.13 16.84 -22.96
C ILE A 212 0.11 15.36 -22.63
N ASN A 213 -0.34 14.95 -21.44
CA ASN A 213 -0.17 13.58 -20.96
C ASN A 213 -1.41 13.17 -20.16
N ALA A 214 -1.83 11.93 -20.32
CA ALA A 214 -2.92 11.33 -19.60
C ALA A 214 -2.55 9.87 -19.28
N ALA A 215 -2.62 9.54 -18.00
CA ALA A 215 -2.29 8.22 -17.49
C ALA A 215 -3.31 7.79 -16.42
N ILE A 216 -3.72 6.54 -16.48
CA ILE A 216 -4.56 5.87 -15.48
C ILE A 216 -3.71 4.83 -14.77
N ASP A 217 -3.59 4.97 -13.46
CA ASP A 217 -3.10 3.91 -12.58
C ASP A 217 -4.32 3.23 -11.95
N GLY A 218 -4.60 2.00 -12.38
CA GLY A 218 -5.76 1.22 -11.98
C GLY A 218 -5.42 0.11 -11.00
N VAL A 219 -6.34 -0.18 -10.08
CA VAL A 219 -6.23 -1.23 -9.08
C VAL A 219 -7.57 -1.94 -8.94
N ILE A 220 -7.58 -3.26 -9.07
CA ILE A 220 -8.69 -4.12 -8.65
C ILE A 220 -8.38 -4.61 -7.24
N GLN A 221 -9.20 -4.19 -6.29
CA GLN A 221 -9.09 -4.57 -4.88
C GLN A 221 -10.27 -5.47 -4.50
N MET A 222 -10.00 -6.52 -3.75
CA MET A 222 -11.01 -7.46 -3.29
C MET A 222 -11.02 -7.54 -1.76
N LYS A 223 -12.21 -7.68 -1.18
CA LYS A 223 -12.42 -7.98 0.24
C LYS A 223 -13.21 -9.27 0.34
N SER A 224 -12.54 -10.33 0.78
CA SER A 224 -13.15 -11.66 0.95
C SER A 224 -13.56 -11.89 2.40
N TYR A 225 -14.85 -12.23 2.59
CA TYR A 225 -15.39 -12.74 3.85
C TYR A 225 -15.96 -14.16 3.69
N LEU A 226 -15.50 -14.88 2.66
CA LEU A 226 -15.97 -16.22 2.30
C LEU A 226 -15.45 -17.27 3.28
N ILE A 227 -16.32 -18.17 3.72
CA ILE A 227 -15.93 -19.26 4.62
C ILE A 227 -15.13 -20.31 3.83
N GLY A 228 -13.97 -20.69 4.36
CA GLY A 228 -13.13 -21.75 3.79
C GLY A 228 -12.27 -21.32 2.62
N ASN A 229 -12.20 -20.01 2.33
CA ASN A 229 -11.36 -19.43 1.26
C ASN A 229 -11.49 -20.19 -0.07
N PRO A 230 -12.72 -20.28 -0.62
CA PRO A 230 -12.94 -21.00 -1.86
C PRO A 230 -12.16 -20.35 -3.01
N GLU A 231 -11.74 -21.17 -3.96
CA GLU A 231 -11.15 -20.70 -5.20
C GLU A 231 -12.17 -19.84 -5.98
N LEU A 232 -11.73 -18.69 -6.46
CA LEU A 232 -12.53 -17.75 -7.23
C LEU A 232 -12.01 -17.66 -8.66
N ARG A 233 -12.92 -17.45 -9.62
CA ARG A 233 -12.56 -17.13 -11.01
C ARG A 233 -13.08 -15.73 -11.35
N LEU A 234 -12.18 -14.84 -11.71
CA LEU A 234 -12.50 -13.50 -12.21
C LEU A 234 -12.31 -13.50 -13.73
N VAL A 235 -13.41 -13.30 -14.44
CA VAL A 235 -13.42 -13.17 -15.90
C VAL A 235 -13.42 -11.68 -16.24
N LEU A 236 -12.42 -11.24 -17.00
CA LEU A 236 -12.29 -9.87 -17.48
C LEU A 236 -12.87 -9.75 -18.89
N ASN A 237 -12.94 -8.52 -19.41
CA ASN A 237 -13.50 -8.32 -20.74
C ASN A 237 -12.68 -9.08 -21.81
N ASN A 238 -13.37 -9.70 -22.76
CA ASN A 238 -12.74 -10.49 -23.83
C ASN A 238 -11.85 -9.65 -24.75
N ASP A 239 -12.15 -8.35 -24.88
CA ASP A 239 -11.42 -7.38 -25.68
C ASP A 239 -10.25 -6.71 -24.90
N LEU A 240 -10.01 -7.13 -23.65
CA LEU A 240 -8.90 -6.65 -22.85
C LEU A 240 -7.58 -7.10 -23.49
N THR A 241 -6.75 -6.14 -23.88
CA THR A 241 -5.42 -6.41 -24.43
C THR A 241 -4.35 -5.80 -23.53
N VAL A 242 -3.20 -6.46 -23.44
CA VAL A 242 -2.05 -5.99 -22.64
C VAL A 242 -0.85 -5.82 -23.56
N GLY A 243 -0.21 -4.66 -23.47
CA GLY A 243 0.95 -4.30 -24.27
C GLY A 243 0.60 -3.51 -25.52
N ARG A 244 1.61 -2.81 -26.05
CA ARG A 244 1.47 -1.89 -27.20
C ARG A 244 1.37 -2.58 -28.56
N THR A 245 1.22 -3.89 -28.57
CA THR A 245 1.04 -4.67 -29.78
C THR A 245 -0.43 -4.68 -30.15
N SER A 246 -0.74 -3.86 -31.16
CA SER A 246 -1.93 -3.89 -32.01
C SER A 246 -3.08 -2.93 -31.66
N THR A 247 -3.52 -2.33 -32.75
CA THR A 247 -4.81 -1.70 -33.03
C THR A 247 -5.97 -2.44 -32.39
N GLY A 248 -6.26 -2.13 -31.13
CA GLY A 248 -7.51 -2.52 -30.50
C GLY A 248 -8.70 -1.97 -31.30
N GLU A 249 -9.75 -2.78 -31.41
CA GLU A 249 -11.01 -2.34 -32.00
C GLU A 249 -11.53 -1.12 -31.24
N ARG A 250 -12.24 -0.20 -31.92
CA ARG A 250 -12.65 1.07 -31.31
C ARG A 250 -13.58 0.81 -30.12
N GLY A 251 -13.07 1.00 -28.91
CA GLY A 251 -13.79 0.73 -27.65
C GLY A 251 -13.15 -0.35 -26.77
N SER A 252 -12.11 -1.05 -27.24
CA SER A 252 -11.42 -2.07 -26.45
C SER A 252 -10.57 -1.47 -25.33
N VAL A 253 -10.56 -2.14 -24.17
CA VAL A 253 -9.70 -1.75 -23.05
C VAL A 253 -8.27 -2.24 -23.35
N THR A 254 -7.36 -1.30 -23.60
CA THR A 254 -5.95 -1.62 -23.87
C THR A 254 -5.11 -1.16 -22.69
N LEU A 255 -4.49 -2.11 -21.99
CA LEU A 255 -3.57 -1.86 -20.90
C LEU A 255 -2.14 -1.79 -21.45
N ASP A 256 -1.31 -0.86 -20.98
CA ASP A 256 0.12 -0.89 -21.30
C ASP A 256 0.81 -2.05 -20.60
N ASP A 257 0.50 -2.24 -19.32
CA ASP A 257 1.00 -3.29 -18.47
C ASP A 257 0.05 -3.58 -17.31
N CYS A 258 0.22 -4.74 -16.70
CA CYS A 258 -0.49 -5.13 -15.49
C CYS A 258 0.35 -6.07 -14.64
N ASN A 259 0.16 -6.03 -13.32
CA ASN A 259 0.72 -6.99 -12.39
C ASN A 259 -0.39 -7.65 -11.58
N PHE A 260 -0.16 -8.90 -11.22
CA PHE A 260 -1.08 -9.71 -10.42
C PHE A 260 -0.48 -10.00 -9.05
N HIS A 261 -1.35 -10.16 -8.06
CA HIS A 261 -0.95 -10.58 -6.73
C HIS A 261 -0.51 -12.05 -6.71
N GLU A 262 0.33 -12.44 -5.75
CA GLU A 262 0.85 -13.80 -5.60
C GLU A 262 -0.23 -14.87 -5.39
N CYS A 263 -1.44 -14.46 -5.03
CA CYS A 263 -2.60 -15.34 -4.86
C CYS A 263 -3.39 -15.57 -6.15
N VAL A 264 -2.94 -14.99 -7.27
CA VAL A 264 -3.61 -15.05 -8.56
C VAL A 264 -2.82 -15.94 -9.51
N ASP A 265 -3.51 -16.93 -10.06
CA ASP A 265 -3.03 -17.77 -11.13
C ASP A 265 -3.43 -17.19 -12.49
N THR A 266 -2.42 -16.91 -13.31
CA THR A 266 -2.53 -16.21 -14.59
C THR A 266 -2.42 -17.14 -15.80
N ARG A 267 -2.32 -18.47 -15.59
CA ARG A 267 -2.19 -19.46 -16.68
C ARG A 267 -3.24 -19.30 -17.77
N ASP A 268 -4.46 -18.98 -17.36
CA ASP A 268 -5.63 -18.84 -18.23
C ASP A 268 -5.87 -17.40 -18.71
N PHE A 269 -5.10 -16.43 -18.21
CA PHE A 269 -5.34 -15.00 -18.47
C PHE A 269 -5.15 -14.68 -19.95
N GLU A 270 -4.08 -15.16 -20.58
CA GLU A 270 -3.79 -14.78 -21.96
C GLU A 270 -4.87 -15.28 -22.94
N ALA A 271 -5.30 -16.53 -22.77
CA ALA A 271 -6.23 -17.20 -23.68
C ALA A 271 -7.72 -16.88 -23.39
N MET A 272 -8.10 -16.81 -22.12
CA MET A 272 -9.52 -16.71 -21.70
C MET A 272 -9.85 -15.41 -20.96
N LYS A 273 -8.88 -14.49 -20.81
CA LYS A 273 -9.01 -13.27 -19.98
C LYS A 273 -9.57 -13.58 -18.59
N THR A 274 -9.27 -14.77 -18.09
CA THR A 274 -9.76 -15.30 -16.82
C THR A 274 -8.59 -15.51 -15.89
N VAL A 275 -8.72 -15.05 -14.64
CA VAL A 275 -7.75 -15.32 -13.60
C VAL A 275 -8.38 -16.12 -12.47
N THR A 276 -7.64 -17.10 -11.96
CA THR A 276 -8.05 -17.90 -10.81
C THR A 276 -7.40 -17.34 -9.56
N ILE A 277 -8.15 -17.17 -8.48
CA ILE A 277 -7.73 -16.45 -7.28
C ILE A 277 -7.96 -17.37 -6.08
N ASN A 278 -6.91 -17.57 -5.28
CA ASN A 278 -7.00 -18.20 -3.97
C ASN A 278 -7.02 -17.07 -2.93
N PRO A 279 -8.20 -16.55 -2.54
CA PRO A 279 -8.28 -15.28 -1.85
C PRO A 279 -7.70 -15.37 -0.43
N PRO A 280 -6.80 -14.44 -0.05
CA PRO A 280 -6.47 -14.23 1.35
C PRO A 280 -7.68 -13.71 2.14
N ASP A 281 -7.64 -13.88 3.46
CA ASP A 281 -8.62 -13.36 4.41
C ASP A 281 -8.60 -11.82 4.41
N GLY A 282 -9.75 -11.20 4.18
CA GLY A 282 -9.89 -9.75 4.26
C GLY A 282 -9.53 -9.03 2.96
N GLU A 283 -8.82 -7.90 3.07
CA GLU A 283 -8.58 -6.96 1.97
C GLU A 283 -7.24 -7.22 1.27
N PHE A 284 -7.28 -7.41 -0.04
CA PHE A 284 -6.09 -7.61 -0.86
C PHE A 284 -6.24 -7.02 -2.26
N LEU A 285 -5.10 -6.73 -2.89
CA LEU A 285 -5.05 -6.29 -4.29
C LEU A 285 -5.05 -7.54 -5.17
N VAL A 286 -5.92 -7.60 -6.17
CA VAL A 286 -5.95 -8.71 -7.14
C VAL A 286 -4.99 -8.40 -8.30
N MET A 287 -5.15 -7.22 -8.86
CA MET A 287 -4.44 -6.76 -10.06
C MET A 287 -4.21 -5.25 -9.95
N ASN A 288 -3.06 -4.79 -10.45
CA ASN A 288 -2.87 -3.40 -10.83
C ASN A 288 -2.59 -3.33 -12.32
N TYR A 289 -2.95 -2.21 -12.94
CA TYR A 289 -2.77 -2.00 -14.37
C TYR A 289 -2.51 -0.54 -14.66
N ARG A 290 -1.88 -0.29 -15.81
CA ARG A 290 -1.58 1.05 -16.27
C ARG A 290 -2.11 1.25 -17.68
N ILE A 291 -2.68 2.43 -17.92
CA ILE A 291 -3.10 2.87 -19.24
C ILE A 291 -2.51 4.26 -19.47
N ASN A 292 -1.60 4.39 -20.43
CA ASN A 292 -1.16 5.67 -20.97
C ASN A 292 -1.80 5.83 -22.35
N GLY A 293 -2.53 6.92 -22.54
CA GLY A 293 -3.22 7.13 -23.80
C GLY A 293 -4.16 8.31 -23.80
N GLU A 294 -4.65 8.64 -24.98
CA GLU A 294 -5.62 9.71 -25.18
C GLU A 294 -7.02 9.22 -24.82
N TYR A 295 -7.37 9.26 -23.54
CA TYR A 295 -8.76 9.16 -23.10
C TYR A 295 -9.34 10.55 -22.85
N SER A 296 -10.67 10.67 -22.96
CA SER A 296 -11.35 11.94 -22.72
C SER A 296 -11.23 12.31 -21.24
N ALA A 297 -10.47 13.37 -20.95
CA ALA A 297 -10.39 13.93 -19.61
C ALA A 297 -11.79 14.28 -19.10
N PRO A 298 -12.17 13.94 -17.84
CA PRO A 298 -13.50 14.24 -17.31
C PRO A 298 -13.75 15.74 -17.17
N PHE A 299 -12.68 16.54 -17.12
CA PHE A 299 -12.75 17.99 -17.06
C PHE A 299 -11.71 18.61 -18.00
N ARG A 300 -12.02 19.78 -18.55
CA ARG A 300 -11.02 20.70 -19.12
C ARG A 300 -10.87 21.91 -18.25
N LEU A 301 -9.62 22.33 -18.09
CA LEU A 301 -9.22 23.50 -17.32
C LEU A 301 -8.69 24.56 -18.27
N TYR A 302 -9.21 25.78 -18.15
CA TYR A 302 -8.72 26.95 -18.89
C TYR A 302 -8.28 28.00 -17.86
N PRO A 303 -6.99 28.05 -17.51
CA PRO A 303 -6.44 29.07 -16.63
C PRO A 303 -6.13 30.35 -17.42
N PHE A 304 -6.54 31.49 -16.88
CA PHE A 304 -6.20 32.82 -17.38
C PHE A 304 -5.56 33.62 -16.25
N ILE A 305 -4.50 34.34 -16.57
CA ILE A 305 -3.79 35.24 -15.66
C ILE A 305 -3.77 36.60 -16.32
N ASP A 306 -4.47 37.54 -15.71
CA ASP A 306 -4.52 38.93 -16.16
C ASP A 306 -3.77 39.80 -15.15
N GLU A 307 -2.73 40.52 -15.60
CA GLU A 307 -2.06 41.53 -14.80
C GLU A 307 -2.80 42.87 -14.95
N GLU A 308 -3.63 43.22 -13.97
CA GLU A 308 -4.43 44.44 -13.99
C GLU A 308 -3.59 45.67 -13.60
N SER A 309 -2.57 45.49 -12.76
CA SER A 309 -1.55 46.49 -12.41
C SER A 309 -0.31 45.82 -11.81
N GLY A 310 0.79 46.57 -11.63
CA GLY A 310 2.02 46.05 -11.01
C GLY A 310 1.88 45.57 -9.55
N TYR A 311 0.70 45.73 -8.94
CA TYR A 311 0.38 45.26 -7.59
C TYR A 311 -0.86 44.36 -7.56
N ARG A 312 -1.42 44.01 -8.73
CA ARG A 312 -2.67 43.24 -8.82
C ARG A 312 -2.66 42.28 -9.99
N LEU A 313 -2.67 40.99 -9.66
CA LEU A 313 -2.92 39.88 -10.58
C LEU A 313 -4.33 39.34 -10.37
N LYS A 314 -5.03 39.04 -11.46
CA LYS A 314 -6.33 38.38 -11.46
C LYS A 314 -6.20 37.00 -12.09
N PHE A 315 -6.55 35.98 -11.33
CA PHE A 315 -6.55 34.59 -11.77
C PHE A 315 -7.99 34.16 -12.05
N THR A 316 -8.27 33.76 -13.29
CA THR A 316 -9.57 33.19 -13.68
C THR A 316 -9.37 31.75 -14.13
N VAL A 317 -9.96 30.78 -13.44
CA VAL A 317 -9.90 29.37 -13.85
C VAL A 317 -11.30 28.92 -14.25
N LYS A 318 -11.49 28.61 -15.55
CA LYS A 318 -12.74 28.02 -16.04
C LYS A 318 -12.62 26.50 -16.08
N VAL A 319 -13.54 25.81 -15.42
CA VAL A 319 -13.62 24.35 -15.39
C VAL A 319 -14.84 23.91 -16.18
N ARG A 320 -14.65 23.03 -17.16
CA ARG A 320 -15.73 22.45 -17.96
C ARG A 320 -15.76 20.94 -17.79
N ALA A 321 -16.88 20.40 -17.32
CA ALA A 321 -17.12 18.95 -17.30
C ALA A 321 -17.27 18.40 -18.73
N GLN A 322 -16.68 17.23 -18.99
CA GLN A 322 -16.75 16.51 -20.26
C GLN A 322 -17.29 15.07 -20.12
N PHE A 323 -17.73 14.68 -18.93
CA PHE A 323 -18.38 13.39 -18.74
C PHE A 323 -19.87 13.46 -19.14
N PRO A 324 -20.47 12.33 -19.57
CA PRO A 324 -21.91 12.24 -19.82
C PRO A 324 -22.72 12.64 -18.59
N GLN A 325 -23.90 13.23 -18.82
CA GLN A 325 -24.83 13.60 -17.75
C GLN A 325 -25.46 12.39 -17.07
#